data_AF-A0A2R6NFK6-F1
#
_entry.id   AF-A0A2R6NFK6-F1
#
_cell.length_a   1.000
_cell.length_b   1.000
_cell.length_c   1.000
_cell.angle_alpha   90.00
_cell.angle_beta   90.00
_cell.angle_gamma   90.00
#
_symmetry.space_group_name_H-M   'P 1'
#
loop_
_entity.id
_entity.type
_entity.pdbx_description
1 polymer ?
#
loop_
_entity_poly.entity_id
_entity_poly.type
_entity_poly.pdbx_seq_one_letter_code
_entity_poly.pdbx_strand_id
1 'polypeptide(L)'
;MEAETYARSRRYLSRFRLYRVMRDIIEADKKESGIETPSVERTPEWYVRGYLKYQIHSETESRRRLIHDSSDSEIEAGQDGLLAGNKQHKLRHVCAAEVRSLFAMHAKWIIKDQREQLHSTRKKLLINVDLWEAWSRKIDSWQEKAAKKGLTFGVFPEGDEIQPTPEADSSDADDYTPQAPVSRSSTKRRKLNHPYTLRSTVSSEGQHAYTGRSTRLHPTLASEPIIVESSSDELSHDSEFSEHSQASDPPSSDSDDSLPPSPPSPTLLAQIPPELMRPLELPAFGFTWYCPVARCHYKVDLLNPTEENCRGIDAVDVHELKCGKWSMSTPQVQLIFERMVSVHYGDHLNSSGIIISETGTSVSVNVQMQALTLTWDQM
;
A
#
# COMPACT_ATOMS: atom_id res chain seq x y z
N MET A 1 -22.54 -2.15 30.63
CA MET A 1 -23.68 -1.28 30.27
C MET A 1 -23.27 -0.05 29.45
N GLU A 2 -22.70 1.02 30.03
CA GLU A 2 -22.41 2.27 29.28
C GLU A 2 -21.49 2.06 28.06
N ALA A 3 -20.38 1.34 28.25
CA ALA A 3 -19.43 1.02 27.18
C ALA A 3 -20.06 0.24 26.00
N GLU A 4 -21.02 -0.66 26.26
CA GLU A 4 -21.74 -1.38 25.20
C GLU A 4 -22.68 -0.44 24.44
N THR A 5 -23.39 0.44 25.14
CA THR A 5 -24.27 1.45 24.53
C THR A 5 -23.46 2.41 23.65
N TYR A 6 -22.26 2.80 24.12
CA TYR A 6 -21.31 3.58 23.34
C TYR A 6 -20.78 2.82 22.11
N ALA A 7 -20.34 1.57 22.25
CA ALA A 7 -19.88 0.76 21.11
C ALA A 7 -20.98 0.52 20.07
N ARG A 8 -22.22 0.29 20.52
CA ARG A 8 -23.40 0.16 19.64
C ARG A 8 -23.69 1.47 18.90
N SER A 9 -23.63 2.62 19.58
CA SER A 9 -23.84 3.92 18.93
C SER A 9 -22.69 4.26 17.96
N ARG A 10 -21.44 3.93 18.30
CA ARG A 10 -20.27 4.10 17.42
C ARG A 10 -20.36 3.23 16.16
N ARG A 11 -20.73 1.94 16.28
CA ARG A 11 -20.95 1.03 15.14
C ARG A 11 -22.14 1.49 14.28
N TYR A 12 -23.20 2.03 14.89
CA TYR A 12 -24.32 2.65 14.18
C TYR A 12 -23.89 3.91 13.40
N LEU A 13 -23.27 4.89 14.06
CA LEU A 13 -22.82 6.13 13.42
C LEU A 13 -21.81 5.89 12.30
N SER A 14 -20.90 4.91 12.46
CA SER A 14 -19.95 4.51 11.42
C SER A 14 -20.64 4.01 10.14
N ARG A 15 -21.71 3.21 10.27
CA ARG A 15 -22.53 2.74 9.13
C ARG A 15 -23.16 3.90 8.36
N PHE A 16 -23.78 4.84 9.07
CA PHE A 16 -24.44 6.00 8.43
C PHE A 16 -23.43 7.00 7.84
N ARG A 17 -22.24 7.15 8.44
CA ARG A 17 -21.13 7.91 7.83
C ARG A 17 -20.70 7.28 6.50
N LEU A 18 -20.49 5.96 6.46
CA LEU A 18 -20.12 5.26 5.22
C LEU A 18 -21.25 5.32 4.16
N TYR A 19 -22.50 5.17 4.56
CA TYR A 19 -23.66 5.30 3.67
C TYR A 19 -23.77 6.70 3.06
N ARG A 20 -23.44 7.75 3.82
CA ARG A 20 -23.35 9.12 3.29
C ARG A 20 -22.24 9.20 2.23
N VAL A 21 -21.02 8.76 2.56
CA VAL A 21 -19.88 8.72 1.64
C VAL A 21 -20.20 7.96 0.33
N MET A 22 -20.95 6.85 0.41
CA MET A 22 -21.41 6.13 -0.80
C MET A 22 -22.33 6.98 -1.69
N ARG A 23 -23.20 7.82 -1.11
CA ARG A 23 -24.00 8.79 -1.87
C ARG A 23 -23.15 9.93 -2.42
N ASP A 24 -22.25 10.46 -1.61
CA ASP A 24 -21.37 11.58 -1.96
C ASP A 24 -20.49 11.20 -3.17
N ILE A 25 -20.00 9.95 -3.21
CA ILE A 25 -19.29 9.36 -4.37
C ILE A 25 -20.18 9.30 -5.63
N ILE A 26 -21.42 8.81 -5.53
CA ILE A 26 -22.35 8.76 -6.70
C ILE A 26 -22.64 10.17 -7.23
N GLU A 27 -22.80 11.15 -6.34
CA GLU A 27 -23.13 12.51 -6.76
C GLU A 27 -21.91 13.26 -7.34
N ALA A 28 -20.71 13.01 -6.84
CA ALA A 28 -19.46 13.51 -7.45
C ALA A 28 -19.23 12.91 -8.85
N ASP A 29 -19.37 11.59 -8.97
CA ASP A 29 -19.22 10.85 -10.23
C ASP A 29 -20.22 11.32 -11.31
N LYS A 30 -21.47 11.57 -10.90
CA LYS A 30 -22.51 12.17 -11.76
C LYS A 30 -22.19 13.61 -12.17
N LYS A 31 -21.57 14.42 -11.29
CA LYS A 31 -21.19 15.81 -11.60
C LYS A 31 -20.06 15.90 -12.62
N GLU A 32 -19.13 14.94 -12.61
CA GLU A 32 -18.01 14.89 -13.56
C GLU A 32 -18.40 14.25 -14.90
N SER A 33 -19.09 13.10 -14.88
CA SER A 33 -19.45 12.37 -16.10
C SER A 33 -20.75 12.87 -16.77
N GLY A 34 -21.53 13.70 -16.06
CA GLY A 34 -22.87 14.14 -16.47
C GLY A 34 -23.97 13.07 -16.34
N ILE A 35 -23.62 11.80 -16.09
CA ILE A 35 -24.54 10.65 -16.08
C ILE A 35 -24.42 9.92 -14.74
N GLU A 36 -25.54 9.50 -14.16
CA GLU A 36 -25.51 8.75 -12.90
C GLU A 36 -25.20 7.27 -13.20
N THR A 37 -23.95 6.81 -12.99
CA THR A 37 -23.55 5.40 -13.20
C THR A 37 -24.58 4.43 -12.63
N PRO A 38 -25.10 3.45 -13.40
CA PRO A 38 -26.15 2.53 -12.94
C PRO A 38 -25.74 1.72 -11.71
N SER A 39 -26.69 1.44 -10.81
CA SER A 39 -26.42 0.65 -9.58
C SER A 39 -25.82 -0.73 -9.86
N VAL A 40 -26.15 -1.33 -11.01
CA VAL A 40 -25.62 -2.61 -11.50
C VAL A 40 -24.08 -2.61 -11.62
N GLU A 41 -23.49 -1.47 -12.00
CA GLU A 41 -22.05 -1.30 -12.27
C GLU A 41 -21.24 -0.88 -11.04
N ARG A 42 -21.91 -0.41 -9.97
CA ARG A 42 -21.32 0.09 -8.73
C ARG A 42 -20.80 -1.03 -7.82
N THR A 43 -19.79 -1.73 -8.33
CA THR A 43 -18.99 -2.74 -7.63
C THR A 43 -18.31 -2.17 -6.38
N PRO A 44 -17.95 -3.00 -5.40
CA PRO A 44 -17.13 -2.56 -4.26
C PRO A 44 -15.83 -1.88 -4.70
N GLU A 45 -15.16 -2.41 -5.73
CA GLU A 45 -13.97 -1.81 -6.32
C GLU A 45 -14.24 -0.46 -7.03
N TRP A 46 -15.45 -0.22 -7.57
CA TRP A 46 -15.85 1.10 -8.06
C TRP A 46 -15.96 2.10 -6.90
N TYR A 47 -16.59 1.72 -5.78
CA TYR A 47 -16.66 2.55 -4.58
C TYR A 47 -15.29 2.85 -3.97
N VAL A 48 -14.37 1.87 -3.97
CA VAL A 48 -12.99 2.06 -3.53
C VAL A 48 -12.29 3.12 -4.40
N ARG A 49 -12.40 3.03 -5.74
CA ARG A 49 -11.83 4.05 -6.64
C ARG A 49 -12.50 5.42 -6.45
N GLY A 50 -13.82 5.47 -6.32
CA GLY A 50 -14.57 6.70 -6.07
C GLY A 50 -14.20 7.38 -4.75
N TYR A 51 -13.94 6.62 -3.68
CA TYR A 51 -13.42 7.16 -2.42
C TYR A 51 -12.03 7.79 -2.62
N LEU A 52 -11.10 7.06 -3.24
CA LEU A 52 -9.75 7.57 -3.49
C LEU A 52 -9.79 8.86 -4.34
N LYS A 53 -10.63 8.91 -5.37
CA LYS A 53 -10.76 10.04 -6.29
C LYS A 53 -11.48 11.26 -5.67
N TYR A 54 -12.63 11.04 -5.03
CA TYR A 54 -13.56 12.13 -4.64
C TYR A 54 -13.55 12.48 -3.15
N GLN A 55 -12.92 11.69 -2.28
CA GLN A 55 -12.95 11.90 -0.82
C GLN A 55 -11.58 12.20 -0.22
N ILE A 56 -10.49 11.67 -0.78
CA ILE A 56 -9.13 11.98 -0.31
C ILE A 56 -8.71 13.39 -0.74
N HIS A 57 -8.93 13.75 -2.00
CA HIS A 57 -8.43 15.00 -2.58
C HIS A 57 -9.41 16.18 -2.43
N SER A 58 -10.09 16.27 -1.28
CA SER A 58 -10.96 17.40 -0.95
C SER A 58 -10.12 18.66 -0.65
N GLU A 59 -10.28 19.71 -1.46
CA GLU A 59 -9.65 21.02 -1.24
C GLU A 59 -10.03 21.65 0.11
N THR A 60 -11.19 21.28 0.66
CA THR A 60 -11.64 21.71 2.00
C THR A 60 -10.82 21.05 3.10
N GLU A 61 -10.47 19.77 2.93
CA GLU A 61 -9.69 19.03 3.93
C GLU A 61 -8.20 19.42 3.85
N SER A 62 -7.62 19.59 2.66
CA SER A 62 -6.21 20.01 2.54
C SER A 62 -5.93 21.40 3.12
N ARG A 63 -6.97 22.23 3.27
CA ARG A 63 -6.92 23.56 3.90
C ARG A 63 -7.29 23.55 5.40
N ARG A 64 -7.59 22.41 6.03
CA ARG A 64 -8.11 22.38 7.42
C ARG A 64 -7.32 21.47 8.37
N ARG A 65 -6.79 22.07 9.43
CA ARG A 65 -6.07 21.42 10.54
C ARG A 65 -7.01 21.25 11.74
N LEU A 66 -7.65 20.08 11.85
CA LEU A 66 -8.59 19.73 12.94
C LEU A 66 -7.93 19.64 14.34
N ILE A 67 -6.60 19.55 14.41
CA ILE A 67 -5.83 19.58 15.66
C ILE A 67 -4.86 20.74 15.57
N HIS A 68 -5.23 21.86 16.17
CA HIS A 68 -4.43 23.08 16.32
C HIS A 68 -4.58 23.59 17.76
N ASP A 69 -3.63 24.38 18.23
CA ASP A 69 -3.74 25.10 19.50
C ASP A 69 -4.13 26.57 19.27
N SER A 70 -4.50 27.29 20.34
CA SER A 70 -4.93 28.70 20.26
C SER A 70 -3.80 29.71 19.96
N SER A 71 -2.56 29.23 19.85
CA SER A 71 -1.36 29.99 19.45
C SER A 71 -0.85 29.63 18.05
N ASP A 72 -1.52 28.70 17.33
CA ASP A 72 -1.14 28.27 15.99
C ASP A 72 -1.38 29.39 14.97
N SER A 73 -0.34 30.22 14.78
CA SER A 73 -0.31 31.34 13.82
C SER A 73 -0.48 30.93 12.35
N GLU A 74 -0.57 29.64 12.03
CA GLU A 74 -0.97 29.18 10.70
C GLU A 74 -2.50 29.08 10.51
N ILE A 75 -3.30 29.24 11.57
CA ILE A 75 -4.76 29.19 11.53
C ILE A 75 -5.35 30.59 11.38
N GLU A 76 -6.39 30.71 10.56
CA GLU A 76 -7.11 31.97 10.36
C GLU A 76 -7.97 32.29 11.60
N ALA A 77 -7.72 33.43 12.23
CA ALA A 77 -8.31 33.78 13.52
C ALA A 77 -9.86 33.79 13.47
N GLY A 78 -10.48 32.92 14.29
CA GLY A 78 -11.93 32.75 14.34
C GLY A 78 -12.52 31.74 13.34
N GLN A 79 -11.69 31.13 12.48
CA GLN A 79 -12.09 29.99 11.65
C GLN A 79 -11.61 28.67 12.27
N ASP A 80 -12.51 27.69 12.39
CA ASP A 80 -12.27 26.42 13.08
C ASP A 80 -11.28 25.50 12.34
N GLY A 81 -9.99 25.76 12.57
CA GLY A 81 -8.86 25.04 12.00
C GLY A 81 -8.56 25.34 10.53
N LEU A 82 -9.09 26.42 9.94
CA LEU A 82 -8.75 26.76 8.55
C LEU A 82 -7.35 27.36 8.46
N LEU A 83 -6.50 26.83 7.57
CA LEU A 83 -5.15 27.35 7.34
C LEU A 83 -5.22 28.72 6.65
N ALA A 84 -4.49 29.69 7.21
CA ALA A 84 -4.51 31.08 6.79
C ALA A 84 -4.05 31.26 5.32
N GLY A 85 -4.86 31.98 4.55
CA GLY A 85 -4.62 32.25 3.14
C GLY A 85 -4.71 30.99 2.26
N ASN A 86 -3.78 30.84 1.32
CA ASN A 86 -3.75 29.72 0.36
C ASN A 86 -2.85 28.55 0.82
N LYS A 87 -2.50 28.48 2.12
CA LYS A 87 -1.76 27.35 2.69
C LYS A 87 -2.58 26.05 2.56
N GLN A 88 -1.90 24.95 2.27
CA GLN A 88 -2.45 23.59 2.31
C GLN A 88 -1.47 22.67 3.04
N HIS A 89 -1.96 21.76 3.87
CA HIS A 89 -1.14 20.72 4.49
C HIS A 89 -1.06 19.46 3.61
N LYS A 90 -0.08 18.60 3.87
CA LYS A 90 0.03 17.30 3.16
C LYS A 90 -0.89 16.27 3.82
N LEU A 91 -2.01 15.97 3.16
CA LEU A 91 -2.94 14.93 3.60
C LEU A 91 -2.26 13.55 3.70
N ARG A 92 -2.70 12.73 4.66
CA ARG A 92 -2.22 11.36 4.85
C ARG A 92 -2.53 10.51 3.60
N HIS A 93 -1.52 9.82 3.08
CA HIS A 93 -1.73 8.79 2.06
C HIS A 93 -2.56 7.63 2.63
N VAL A 94 -3.77 7.42 2.09
CA VAL A 94 -4.66 6.32 2.44
C VAL A 94 -4.68 5.32 1.29
N CYS A 95 -4.31 4.07 1.56
CA CYS A 95 -4.16 3.07 0.50
C CYS A 95 -5.49 2.40 0.14
N ALA A 96 -5.58 1.86 -1.08
CA ALA A 96 -6.75 1.13 -1.55
C ALA A 96 -7.10 -0.12 -0.74
N ALA A 97 -6.20 -0.64 0.11
CA ALA A 97 -6.48 -1.75 1.03
C ALA A 97 -7.21 -1.28 2.30
N GLU A 98 -6.85 -0.10 2.82
CA GLU A 98 -7.52 0.53 3.97
C GLU A 98 -8.97 0.93 3.61
N VAL A 99 -9.18 1.51 2.42
CA VAL A 99 -10.52 1.82 1.89
C VAL A 99 -11.34 0.54 1.69
N ARG A 100 -10.75 -0.55 1.16
CA ARG A 100 -11.43 -1.86 1.09
C ARG A 100 -11.81 -2.38 2.47
N SER A 101 -10.93 -2.23 3.46
CA SER A 101 -11.19 -2.62 4.86
C SER A 101 -12.40 -1.85 5.42
N LEU A 102 -12.48 -0.53 5.18
CA LEU A 102 -13.60 0.32 5.60
C LEU A 102 -14.95 -0.12 4.99
N PHE A 103 -14.99 -0.45 3.69
CA PHE A 103 -16.20 -0.97 3.05
C PHE A 103 -16.54 -2.41 3.52
N ALA A 104 -15.53 -3.27 3.68
CA ALA A 104 -15.71 -4.64 4.15
C ALA A 104 -16.29 -4.72 5.56
N MET A 105 -15.86 -3.83 6.45
CA MET A 105 -16.32 -3.68 7.84
C MET A 105 -17.84 -3.57 8.00
N HIS A 106 -18.52 -3.01 6.98
CA HIS A 106 -19.97 -2.80 6.99
C HIS A 106 -20.70 -3.51 5.85
N ALA A 107 -20.02 -4.26 4.98
CA ALA A 107 -20.60 -4.89 3.78
C ALA A 107 -21.86 -5.71 4.09
N LYS A 108 -21.83 -6.56 5.14
CA LYS A 108 -22.99 -7.36 5.59
C LYS A 108 -24.19 -6.50 6.04
N TRP A 109 -23.96 -5.31 6.58
CA TRP A 109 -25.03 -4.35 6.90
C TRP A 109 -25.55 -3.63 5.66
N ILE A 110 -24.66 -3.17 4.76
CA ILE A 110 -25.04 -2.51 3.51
C ILE A 110 -25.91 -3.46 2.65
N ILE A 111 -25.51 -4.73 2.50
CA ILE A 111 -26.28 -5.76 1.80
C ILE A 111 -27.67 -5.93 2.43
N LYS A 112 -27.77 -5.99 3.76
CA LYS A 112 -29.06 -6.14 4.46
C LYS A 112 -29.98 -4.93 4.25
N ASP A 113 -29.48 -3.72 4.50
CA ASP A 113 -30.24 -2.48 4.27
C ASP A 113 -30.69 -2.38 2.81
N GLN A 114 -29.80 -2.64 1.86
CA GLN A 114 -30.12 -2.52 0.43
C GLN A 114 -31.09 -3.62 -0.04
N ARG A 115 -31.04 -4.83 0.52
CA ARG A 115 -32.09 -5.87 0.35
C ARG A 115 -33.45 -5.40 0.88
N GLU A 116 -33.50 -4.85 2.09
CA GLU A 116 -34.74 -4.31 2.68
C GLU A 116 -35.31 -3.14 1.83
N GLN A 117 -34.42 -2.39 1.15
CA GLN A 117 -34.80 -1.32 0.24
C GLN A 117 -35.24 -1.78 -1.16
N LEU A 118 -34.93 -3.02 -1.61
CA LEU A 118 -35.41 -3.56 -2.91
C LEU A 118 -36.94 -3.49 -3.05
N HIS A 119 -37.66 -3.70 -1.95
CA HIS A 119 -39.12 -3.68 -1.91
C HIS A 119 -39.70 -2.26 -1.69
N SER A 120 -38.86 -1.22 -1.62
CA SER A 120 -39.26 0.16 -1.32
C SER A 120 -39.17 1.06 -2.55
N THR A 121 -40.31 1.30 -3.20
CA THR A 121 -40.44 2.17 -4.40
C THR A 121 -40.00 3.63 -4.21
N ARG A 122 -39.64 4.04 -2.98
CA ARG A 122 -39.23 5.41 -2.62
C ARG A 122 -37.71 5.61 -2.50
N LYS A 123 -36.90 4.55 -2.56
CA LYS A 123 -35.45 4.63 -2.35
C LYS A 123 -34.67 4.13 -3.57
N LYS A 124 -33.68 4.90 -4.00
CA LYS A 124 -32.69 4.44 -4.99
C LYS A 124 -31.74 3.44 -4.36
N LEU A 125 -31.53 2.31 -5.01
CA LEU A 125 -30.44 1.39 -4.68
C LEU A 125 -29.10 2.07 -4.90
N LEU A 126 -28.22 1.99 -3.90
CA LEU A 126 -26.84 2.42 -4.00
C LEU A 126 -26.00 1.35 -4.71
N ILE A 127 -26.26 0.05 -4.48
CA ILE A 127 -25.38 -1.05 -4.90
C ILE A 127 -26.06 -2.05 -5.85
N ASN A 128 -25.23 -2.88 -6.51
CA ASN A 128 -25.62 -4.20 -7.01
C ASN A 128 -25.52 -5.23 -5.86
N VAL A 129 -26.66 -5.71 -5.37
CA VAL A 129 -26.72 -6.59 -4.19
C VAL A 129 -25.97 -7.91 -4.42
N ASP A 130 -26.17 -8.57 -5.56
CA ASP A 130 -25.57 -9.88 -5.85
C ASP A 130 -24.04 -9.81 -5.96
N LEU A 131 -23.50 -8.77 -6.59
CA LEU A 131 -22.05 -8.55 -6.67
C LEU A 131 -21.44 -8.27 -5.30
N TRP A 132 -22.15 -7.53 -4.43
CA TRP A 132 -21.71 -7.28 -3.06
C TRP A 132 -21.78 -8.53 -2.17
N GLU A 133 -22.75 -9.43 -2.38
CA GLU A 133 -22.80 -10.72 -1.70
C GLU A 133 -21.68 -11.66 -2.15
N ALA A 134 -21.41 -11.73 -3.45
CA ALA A 134 -20.26 -12.47 -3.99
C ALA A 134 -18.91 -11.91 -3.45
N TRP A 135 -18.85 -10.61 -3.15
CA TRP A 135 -17.71 -9.97 -2.50
C TRP A 135 -17.64 -10.23 -1.00
N SER A 136 -18.77 -10.23 -0.28
CA SER A 136 -18.81 -10.56 1.16
C SER A 136 -18.22 -11.95 1.45
N ARG A 137 -18.52 -12.95 0.60
CA ARG A 137 -17.95 -14.30 0.73
C ARG A 137 -16.41 -14.32 0.56
N LYS A 138 -15.85 -13.35 -0.17
CA LYS A 138 -14.39 -13.16 -0.29
C LYS A 138 -13.83 -12.46 0.96
N ILE A 139 -14.55 -11.48 1.51
CA ILE A 139 -14.20 -10.79 2.76
C ILE A 139 -14.05 -11.78 3.91
N ASP A 140 -14.97 -12.74 4.06
CA ASP A 140 -14.87 -13.77 5.11
C ASP A 140 -13.53 -14.54 5.02
N SER A 141 -13.14 -14.96 3.82
CA SER A 141 -11.84 -15.61 3.57
C SER A 141 -10.63 -14.67 3.77
N TRP A 142 -10.78 -13.37 3.52
CA TRP A 142 -9.74 -12.37 3.76
C TRP A 142 -9.58 -12.06 5.26
N GLN A 143 -10.68 -11.99 6.01
CA GLN A 143 -10.72 -11.87 7.47
C GLN A 143 -9.99 -13.04 8.13
N GLU A 144 -10.30 -14.29 7.75
CA GLU A 144 -9.55 -15.46 8.21
C GLU A 144 -8.04 -15.36 7.94
N LYS A 145 -7.66 -14.96 6.72
CA LYS A 145 -6.26 -14.87 6.29
C LYS A 145 -5.50 -13.74 6.98
N ALA A 146 -6.19 -12.66 7.34
CA ALA A 146 -5.64 -11.57 8.14
C ALA A 146 -5.47 -12.02 9.61
N ALA A 147 -6.50 -12.62 10.21
CA ALA A 147 -6.46 -13.12 11.59
C ALA A 147 -5.37 -14.18 11.80
N LYS A 148 -5.20 -15.10 10.84
CA LYS A 148 -4.10 -16.11 10.81
C LYS A 148 -2.69 -15.48 10.73
N LYS A 149 -2.58 -14.17 10.47
CA LYS A 149 -1.34 -13.37 10.48
C LYS A 149 -1.29 -12.32 11.61
N GLY A 150 -2.26 -12.31 12.52
CA GLY A 150 -2.38 -11.27 13.57
C GLY A 150 -2.80 -9.89 13.04
N LEU A 151 -3.31 -9.80 11.81
CA LEU A 151 -3.74 -8.56 11.16
C LEU A 151 -5.26 -8.40 11.21
N THR A 152 -5.74 -7.16 11.26
CA THR A 152 -7.16 -6.83 11.14
C THR A 152 -7.50 -6.33 9.73
N PHE A 153 -8.57 -6.87 9.14
CA PHE A 153 -9.10 -6.43 7.85
C PHE A 153 -10.62 -6.55 7.86
N GLY A 154 -11.35 -5.48 7.56
CA GLY A 154 -12.82 -5.51 7.52
C GLY A 154 -13.49 -5.88 8.85
N VAL A 155 -12.83 -5.67 9.99
CA VAL A 155 -13.37 -5.91 11.34
C VAL A 155 -13.59 -4.56 12.02
N PHE A 156 -14.74 -4.38 12.67
CA PHE A 156 -15.01 -3.15 13.43
C PHE A 156 -14.23 -3.17 14.75
N PRO A 157 -13.38 -2.16 15.06
CA PRO A 157 -12.45 -2.24 16.19
C PRO A 157 -13.12 -1.87 17.52
N GLU A 158 -13.92 -2.79 18.07
CA GLU A 158 -14.42 -2.74 19.45
C GLU A 158 -14.59 -4.16 20.00
N GLY A 159 -14.59 -4.31 21.33
CA GLY A 159 -14.34 -5.59 22.02
C GLY A 159 -15.34 -6.71 21.74
N ASP A 160 -14.79 -7.93 21.71
CA ASP A 160 -15.46 -9.23 21.78
C ASP A 160 -16.82 -9.35 21.07
N GLU A 161 -16.78 -9.66 19.77
CA GLU A 161 -17.75 -10.62 19.24
C GLU A 161 -17.48 -11.97 19.95
N ILE A 162 -18.08 -12.14 21.12
CA ILE A 162 -18.13 -13.40 21.87
C ILE A 162 -18.66 -14.46 20.92
N GLN A 163 -17.76 -15.31 20.42
CA GLN A 163 -18.16 -16.50 19.69
C GLN A 163 -19.02 -17.33 20.65
N PRO A 164 -20.15 -17.92 20.19
CA PRO A 164 -20.87 -18.89 21.00
C PRO A 164 -19.88 -19.99 21.40
N THR A 165 -19.55 -20.05 22.70
CA THR A 165 -18.67 -21.08 23.24
C THR A 165 -19.30 -22.42 22.90
N PRO A 166 -18.58 -23.37 22.26
CA PRO A 166 -19.10 -24.73 22.12
C PRO A 166 -19.43 -25.23 23.52
N GLU A 167 -20.68 -25.66 23.70
CA GLU A 167 -21.29 -25.76 25.03
C GLU A 167 -20.46 -26.66 25.95
N ALA A 168 -20.14 -26.15 27.13
CA ALA A 168 -19.38 -26.89 28.12
C ALA A 168 -20.24 -28.05 28.65
N ASP A 169 -19.63 -29.24 28.68
CA ASP A 169 -20.24 -30.50 29.10
C ASP A 169 -20.90 -30.37 30.48
N SER A 170 -22.23 -30.45 30.53
CA SER A 170 -23.06 -30.24 31.73
C SER A 170 -23.86 -31.51 32.02
N SER A 171 -23.22 -32.44 32.72
CA SER A 171 -23.77 -33.74 33.11
C SER A 171 -24.85 -33.65 34.18
N ASP A 172 -26.00 -34.30 33.92
CA ASP A 172 -27.08 -34.68 34.86
C ASP A 172 -27.83 -33.54 35.61
N ALA A 173 -29.10 -33.70 36.00
CA ALA A 173 -29.94 -34.90 36.07
C ALA A 173 -31.42 -34.65 35.64
N ASP A 174 -32.28 -35.63 35.93
CA ASP A 174 -33.76 -35.57 36.04
C ASP A 174 -34.62 -35.59 34.76
N ASP A 175 -34.65 -36.78 34.16
CA ASP A 175 -35.86 -37.58 33.87
C ASP A 175 -37.23 -36.87 33.64
N TYR A 176 -37.71 -36.88 32.39
CA TYR A 176 -38.90 -37.70 32.07
C TYR A 176 -38.98 -38.03 30.56
N THR A 177 -39.23 -39.30 30.20
CA THR A 177 -39.39 -39.73 28.79
C THR A 177 -40.72 -40.47 28.57
N PRO A 178 -41.45 -40.13 27.49
CA PRO A 178 -42.16 -41.17 26.74
C PRO A 178 -41.62 -41.33 25.30
N GLN A 179 -41.29 -42.57 24.92
CA GLN A 179 -41.15 -43.00 23.52
C GLN A 179 -42.57 -43.20 22.92
N ALA A 180 -42.85 -43.43 21.63
CA ALA A 180 -42.10 -43.83 20.43
C ALA A 180 -42.97 -43.43 19.18
N PRO A 181 -42.75 -43.87 17.90
CA PRO A 181 -41.78 -44.84 17.40
C PRO A 181 -40.91 -44.44 16.20
N VAL A 182 -39.78 -45.14 16.15
CA VAL A 182 -38.80 -45.29 15.08
C VAL A 182 -39.40 -45.45 13.67
N SER A 183 -38.80 -44.79 12.68
CA SER A 183 -38.74 -45.28 11.29
C SER A 183 -37.29 -45.51 10.88
N ARG A 184 -37.00 -46.68 10.29
CA ARG A 184 -35.66 -47.08 9.84
C ARG A 184 -35.57 -47.01 8.31
N SER A 185 -34.54 -46.35 7.79
CA SER A 185 -33.91 -46.78 6.54
C SER A 185 -32.40 -46.68 6.69
N SER A 186 -31.67 -47.62 6.09
CA SER A 186 -30.21 -47.67 6.22
C SER A 186 -29.55 -48.16 4.93
N THR A 187 -28.57 -47.41 4.45
CA THR A 187 -27.69 -47.80 3.35
C THR A 187 -26.24 -47.61 3.78
N LYS A 188 -25.40 -48.58 3.42
CA LYS A 188 -24.08 -48.77 4.02
C LYS A 188 -22.98 -48.01 3.28
N ARG A 189 -22.01 -47.53 4.07
CA ARG A 189 -20.58 -47.35 3.74
C ARG A 189 -20.13 -47.82 2.34
N ARG A 190 -19.40 -46.94 1.65
CA ARG A 190 -18.08 -47.33 1.12
C ARG A 190 -17.02 -46.36 1.62
N LYS A 191 -16.12 -46.84 2.48
CA LYS A 191 -14.78 -46.25 2.65
C LYS A 191 -13.89 -46.90 1.59
N LEU A 192 -12.96 -46.13 1.01
CA LEU A 192 -11.81 -46.70 0.31
C LEU A 192 -10.54 -46.04 0.86
N ASN A 193 -9.78 -46.82 1.62
CA ASN A 193 -8.35 -46.61 1.79
C ASN A 193 -7.68 -47.25 0.53
N HIS A 194 -6.40 -47.08 0.18
CA HIS A 194 -5.25 -46.72 1.01
C HIS A 194 -4.14 -46.02 0.17
N PRO A 195 -2.80 -46.15 0.38
CA PRO A 195 -1.96 -44.95 0.40
C PRO A 195 -0.87 -44.90 -0.70
N TYR A 196 -0.11 -43.81 -0.73
CA TYR A 196 1.34 -43.93 -0.88
C TYR A 196 2.08 -42.89 -0.04
N THR A 197 3.22 -43.28 0.51
CA THR A 197 4.11 -42.43 1.31
C THR A 197 5.49 -42.42 0.68
N LEU A 198 6.09 -41.24 0.49
CA LEU A 198 7.54 -41.09 0.40
C LEU A 198 8.04 -40.11 1.46
N ARG A 199 9.28 -40.33 1.88
CA ARG A 199 9.83 -39.87 3.16
C ARG A 199 11.32 -39.59 3.02
N SER A 200 11.67 -38.31 2.95
CA SER A 200 13.00 -37.80 3.29
C SER A 200 12.78 -36.47 4.04
N THR A 201 13.03 -36.33 5.34
CA THR A 201 14.25 -36.52 6.16
C THR A 201 15.30 -35.43 5.98
N VAL A 202 15.32 -34.52 6.97
CA VAL A 202 16.52 -33.86 7.52
C VAL A 202 17.31 -32.93 6.58
N SER A 203 17.13 -31.63 6.78
CA SER A 203 18.12 -30.91 7.62
C SER A 203 17.41 -29.89 8.52
N SER A 204 18.05 -29.53 9.63
CA SER A 204 17.54 -28.54 10.59
C SER A 204 18.69 -27.68 11.12
N GLU A 205 18.67 -26.38 10.82
CA GLU A 205 19.57 -25.37 11.37
C GLU A 205 18.99 -23.97 11.13
N GLY A 206 19.48 -22.95 11.83
CA GLY A 206 19.09 -21.55 11.59
C GLY A 206 17.92 -20.99 12.41
N GLN A 207 17.80 -21.34 13.70
CA GLN A 207 16.94 -20.57 14.61
C GLN A 207 17.56 -19.18 14.91
N HIS A 208 17.11 -18.13 14.21
CA HIS A 208 17.36 -16.74 14.63
C HIS A 208 16.04 -16.02 14.94
N ALA A 209 15.69 -16.00 16.22
CA ALA A 209 14.52 -15.31 16.74
C ALA A 209 14.79 -13.79 16.86
N TYR A 210 14.58 -13.05 15.77
CA TYR A 210 14.45 -11.60 15.86
C TYR A 210 13.09 -11.24 16.45
N THR A 211 13.06 -11.00 17.76
CA THR A 211 11.91 -10.49 18.52
C THR A 211 11.66 -9.01 18.23
N GLY A 212 11.39 -8.70 16.95
CA GLY A 212 10.96 -7.38 16.50
C GLY A 212 9.70 -6.94 17.25
N ARG A 213 9.87 -6.00 18.19
CA ARG A 213 8.82 -5.50 19.10
C ARG A 213 7.73 -4.76 18.32
N SER A 214 6.77 -5.51 17.79
CA SER A 214 5.64 -4.97 17.03
C SER A 214 4.82 -4.00 17.89
N THR A 215 5.01 -2.71 17.65
CA THR A 215 4.21 -1.64 18.22
C THR A 215 2.80 -1.72 17.66
N ARG A 216 1.83 -2.09 18.52
CA ARG A 216 0.40 -2.06 18.19
C ARG A 216 -0.03 -0.61 17.95
N LEU A 217 0.02 -0.14 16.70
CA LEU A 217 -0.58 1.13 16.31
C LEU A 217 -2.08 0.93 16.09
N HIS A 218 -2.85 1.21 17.13
CA HIS A 218 -4.30 1.25 17.08
C HIS A 218 -4.77 2.42 16.18
N PRO A 219 -5.81 2.23 15.34
CA PRO A 219 -6.48 3.33 14.66
C PRO A 219 -7.44 4.04 15.65
N THR A 220 -6.87 4.76 16.61
CA THR A 220 -7.61 5.45 17.68
C THR A 220 -8.20 6.77 17.18
N LEU A 221 -9.36 6.72 16.51
CA LEU A 221 -10.09 7.92 16.07
C LEU A 221 -10.89 8.59 17.22
N ALA A 222 -10.20 8.88 18.31
CA ALA A 222 -10.52 9.86 19.36
C ALA A 222 -9.37 9.84 20.38
N SER A 223 -8.87 11.01 20.78
CA SER A 223 -8.02 11.15 21.97
C SER A 223 -8.25 12.55 22.53
N GLU A 224 -8.55 12.62 23.82
CA GLU A 224 -8.81 13.87 24.56
C GLU A 224 -7.47 14.58 24.85
N PRO A 225 -7.46 15.91 25.07
CA PRO A 225 -6.22 16.65 25.26
C PRO A 225 -5.50 16.23 26.54
N ILE A 226 -4.28 15.72 26.37
CA ILE A 226 -3.35 15.50 27.48
C ILE A 226 -2.81 16.87 27.89
N ILE A 227 -3.10 17.31 29.13
CA ILE A 227 -2.44 18.46 29.73
C ILE A 227 -0.99 18.05 30.04
N VAL A 228 -0.04 18.67 29.35
CA VAL A 228 1.39 18.54 29.64
C VAL A 228 1.83 19.85 30.29
N GLU A 229 2.30 19.78 31.54
CA GLU A 229 2.83 20.95 32.23
C GLU A 229 4.18 21.36 31.62
N SER A 230 4.38 22.67 31.46
CA SER A 230 5.56 23.23 30.80
C SER A 230 6.74 23.34 31.76
N SER A 231 7.79 22.54 31.56
CA SER A 231 9.13 22.78 32.12
C SER A 231 10.01 23.42 31.05
N SER A 232 10.27 24.72 31.18
CA SER A 232 11.20 25.45 30.31
C SER A 232 12.64 25.19 30.72
N ASP A 233 13.47 24.69 29.80
CA ASP A 233 14.94 24.70 29.90
C ASP A 233 15.51 25.46 28.70
N GLU A 234 16.27 26.52 28.97
CA GLU A 234 16.92 27.33 27.94
C GLU A 234 18.24 26.68 27.51
N LEU A 235 18.36 26.32 26.22
CA LEU A 235 19.63 25.85 25.65
C LEU A 235 20.49 27.03 25.23
N SER A 236 21.46 27.40 26.09
CA SER A 236 22.51 28.35 25.75
C SER A 236 23.40 27.82 24.61
N HIS A 237 23.74 28.70 23.66
CA HIS A 237 24.77 28.42 22.67
C HIS A 237 26.14 28.81 23.22
N ASP A 238 27.06 27.84 23.25
CA ASP A 238 28.48 28.11 23.40
C ASP A 238 29.05 28.64 22.06
N SER A 239 30.09 29.46 22.11
CA SER A 239 30.66 30.15 20.95
C SER A 239 32.18 30.29 21.04
N GLU A 240 32.85 29.20 21.39
CA GLU A 240 34.31 29.09 21.37
C GLU A 240 34.82 28.13 20.27
N PHE A 241 35.18 28.69 19.11
CA PHE A 241 36.45 28.30 18.46
C PHE A 241 36.93 29.38 17.48
N SER A 242 37.97 30.12 17.89
CA SER A 242 38.72 31.04 17.03
C SER A 242 40.01 30.37 16.55
N GLU A 243 40.41 30.66 15.32
CA GLU A 243 41.67 30.21 14.71
C GLU A 243 42.89 30.81 15.44
N HIS A 244 44.07 30.16 15.36
CA HIS A 244 45.28 30.75 14.75
C HIS A 244 46.53 29.82 14.79
N SER A 245 47.18 29.69 13.62
CA SER A 245 48.65 29.54 13.38
C SER A 245 49.46 28.31 13.84
N GLN A 246 49.94 27.54 12.84
CA GLN A 246 51.36 27.20 12.51
C GLN A 246 52.41 26.94 13.63
N ALA A 247 53.36 25.99 13.53
CA ALA A 247 53.70 24.85 12.64
C ALA A 247 54.91 24.09 13.31
N SER A 248 55.63 23.07 12.81
CA SER A 248 55.80 22.37 11.51
C SER A 248 56.33 20.94 11.74
N ASP A 249 56.18 20.02 10.77
CA ASP A 249 57.28 19.22 10.12
C ASP A 249 56.74 18.01 9.30
N PRO A 250 57.41 17.58 8.19
CA PRO A 250 56.94 16.51 7.30
C PRO A 250 57.88 15.27 7.23
N PRO A 251 57.56 14.23 6.44
CA PRO A 251 56.25 13.61 6.20
C PRO A 251 56.26 12.08 6.45
N SER A 252 55.20 11.52 7.04
CA SER A 252 54.96 10.07 6.96
C SER A 252 54.00 9.79 5.80
N SER A 253 54.39 8.89 4.90
CA SER A 253 53.64 8.57 3.68
C SER A 253 52.62 7.45 3.92
N ASP A 254 51.35 7.82 4.09
CA ASP A 254 50.20 6.95 3.80
C ASP A 254 49.13 7.78 3.08
N SER A 255 49.22 7.82 1.75
CA SER A 255 48.30 8.57 0.88
C SER A 255 47.14 7.70 0.41
N ASP A 256 46.17 7.47 1.28
CA ASP A 256 44.81 7.01 0.91
C ASP A 256 43.80 8.17 1.04
N ASP A 257 44.26 9.38 0.68
CA ASP A 257 43.51 10.63 0.69
C ASP A 257 42.57 10.67 -0.53
N SER A 258 41.56 9.80 -0.48
CA SER A 258 40.50 9.67 -1.48
C SER A 258 39.65 10.93 -1.49
N LEU A 259 40.06 11.91 -2.30
CA LEU A 259 39.35 13.15 -2.58
C LEU A 259 37.84 12.89 -2.73
N PRO A 260 36.97 13.64 -2.02
CA PRO A 260 35.52 13.45 -2.15
C PRO A 260 35.13 13.62 -3.61
N PRO A 261 34.32 12.70 -4.18
CA PRO A 261 34.13 12.61 -5.62
C PRO A 261 33.57 13.93 -6.16
N SER A 262 34.36 14.57 -7.03
CA SER A 262 34.01 15.84 -7.67
C SER A 262 32.60 15.75 -8.26
N PRO A 263 31.70 16.73 -7.99
CA PRO A 263 30.34 16.66 -8.49
C PRO A 263 30.36 16.55 -10.02
N PRO A 264 29.59 15.62 -10.63
CA PRO A 264 29.64 15.36 -12.05
C PRO A 264 29.34 16.64 -12.83
N SER A 265 30.15 16.92 -13.86
CA SER A 265 30.14 18.24 -14.49
C SER A 265 28.75 18.56 -15.07
N PRO A 266 28.29 19.82 -14.98
CA PRO A 266 26.91 20.17 -15.37
C PRO A 266 26.63 19.89 -16.85
N THR A 267 27.66 19.95 -17.70
CA THR A 267 27.59 19.60 -19.12
C THR A 267 27.30 18.12 -19.36
N LEU A 268 27.72 17.21 -18.46
CA LEU A 268 27.37 15.80 -18.51
C LEU A 268 25.93 15.56 -18.03
N LEU A 269 25.55 16.16 -16.91
CA LEU A 269 24.18 16.07 -16.38
C LEU A 269 23.13 16.58 -17.38
N ALA A 270 23.45 17.64 -18.14
CA ALA A 270 22.58 18.19 -19.17
C ALA A 270 22.40 17.30 -20.42
N GLN A 271 23.22 16.25 -20.59
CA GLN A 271 23.10 15.27 -21.68
C GLN A 271 22.27 14.03 -21.29
N ILE A 272 22.04 13.81 -19.98
CA ILE A 272 21.17 12.72 -19.51
C ILE A 272 19.71 13.16 -19.67
N PRO A 273 18.84 12.39 -20.37
CA PRO A 273 17.41 12.71 -20.44
C PRO A 273 16.81 12.82 -19.03
N PRO A 274 16.09 13.91 -18.69
CA PRO A 274 15.61 14.16 -17.33
C PRO A 274 14.62 13.09 -16.84
N GLU A 275 14.03 12.32 -17.74
CA GLU A 275 13.19 11.16 -17.44
C GLU A 275 13.97 10.01 -16.79
N LEU A 276 15.27 9.85 -17.10
CA LEU A 276 16.16 8.84 -16.50
C LEU A 276 16.67 9.27 -15.11
N MET A 277 16.58 10.56 -14.77
CA MET A 277 16.98 11.11 -13.47
C MET A 277 15.86 11.08 -12.43
N ARG A 278 14.67 10.59 -12.79
CA ARG A 278 13.60 10.32 -11.82
C ARG A 278 13.80 8.96 -11.14
N PRO A 279 13.55 8.84 -9.82
CA PRO A 279 13.52 7.55 -9.13
C PRO A 279 12.57 6.57 -9.83
N LEU A 280 12.96 5.30 -9.90
CA LEU A 280 12.18 4.28 -10.61
C LEU A 280 10.88 3.96 -9.87
N GLU A 281 9.76 4.45 -10.40
CA GLU A 281 8.43 4.14 -9.89
C GLU A 281 8.04 2.70 -10.26
N LEU A 282 7.95 1.82 -9.25
CA LEU A 282 7.39 0.48 -9.39
C LEU A 282 5.95 0.57 -9.95
N PRO A 283 5.55 -0.26 -10.93
CA PRO A 283 4.24 -0.15 -11.58
C PRO A 283 3.09 -0.41 -10.59
N ALA A 284 2.52 0.67 -10.05
CA ALA A 284 1.53 0.65 -8.97
C ALA A 284 0.23 -0.10 -9.33
N PHE A 285 -0.08 -0.22 -10.63
CA PHE A 285 -1.22 -0.96 -11.15
C PHE A 285 -0.85 -1.74 -12.41
N GLY A 286 -1.29 -2.99 -12.50
CA GLY A 286 -1.25 -3.78 -13.75
C GLY A 286 0.06 -4.48 -14.10
N PHE A 287 1.08 -4.49 -13.23
CA PHE A 287 2.38 -5.18 -13.43
C PHE A 287 3.16 -4.79 -14.70
N THR A 288 2.69 -3.76 -15.42
CA THR A 288 3.26 -3.30 -16.69
C THR A 288 3.85 -1.92 -16.49
N TRP A 289 5.15 -1.80 -16.71
CA TRP A 289 5.87 -0.53 -16.74
C TRP A 289 6.18 -0.15 -18.18
N TYR A 290 6.26 1.15 -18.46
CA TYR A 290 6.57 1.73 -19.77
C TYR A 290 7.75 2.67 -19.63
N CYS A 291 8.69 2.66 -20.58
CA CYS A 291 9.82 3.58 -20.52
C CYS A 291 9.33 5.04 -20.60
N PRO A 292 9.74 5.93 -19.67
CA PRO A 292 9.29 7.31 -19.66
C PRO A 292 9.95 8.20 -20.72
N VAL A 293 11.03 7.74 -21.38
CA VAL A 293 11.78 8.52 -22.38
C VAL A 293 10.91 8.76 -23.61
N ALA A 294 10.87 10.02 -24.06
CA ALA A 294 10.06 10.43 -25.20
C ALA A 294 10.36 9.60 -26.47
N ARG A 295 9.30 9.10 -27.11
CA ARG A 295 9.34 8.20 -28.30
C ARG A 295 9.93 6.80 -28.05
N CYS A 296 10.23 6.42 -26.81
CA CYS A 296 10.47 5.01 -26.50
C CYS A 296 9.14 4.23 -26.49
N HIS A 297 9.18 2.98 -26.93
CA HIS A 297 8.03 2.05 -26.93
C HIS A 297 8.28 0.78 -26.11
N TYR A 298 9.43 0.69 -25.45
CA TYR A 298 9.79 -0.42 -24.58
C TYR A 298 8.89 -0.47 -23.34
N LYS A 299 8.51 -1.69 -22.95
CA LYS A 299 7.62 -1.96 -21.82
C LYS A 299 7.98 -3.27 -21.12
N VAL A 300 7.94 -3.25 -19.80
CA VAL A 300 8.16 -4.43 -18.96
C VAL A 300 6.83 -4.88 -18.38
N ASP A 301 6.20 -5.87 -19.02
CA ASP A 301 5.12 -6.67 -18.41
C ASP A 301 5.76 -7.78 -17.57
N LEU A 302 5.67 -7.68 -16.25
CA LEU A 302 6.24 -8.68 -15.33
C LEU A 302 5.46 -9.99 -15.30
N LEU A 303 4.20 -10.01 -15.75
CA LEU A 303 3.41 -11.26 -15.86
C LEU A 303 3.77 -12.06 -17.11
N ASN A 304 4.29 -11.38 -18.15
CA ASN A 304 4.70 -12.01 -19.41
C ASN A 304 5.96 -11.32 -20.00
N PRO A 305 7.13 -11.45 -19.35
CA PRO A 305 8.35 -10.79 -19.80
C PRO A 305 8.85 -11.39 -21.13
N THR A 306 9.13 -10.52 -22.10
CA THR A 306 9.71 -10.88 -23.40
C THR A 306 11.18 -11.31 -23.23
N GLU A 307 11.74 -11.95 -24.26
CA GLU A 307 13.17 -12.30 -24.28
C GLU A 307 14.07 -11.06 -24.27
N GLU A 308 13.61 -9.96 -24.88
CA GLU A 308 14.24 -8.64 -24.81
C GLU A 308 14.26 -8.09 -23.38
N ASN A 309 13.15 -8.20 -22.65
CA ASN A 309 13.08 -7.78 -21.24
C ASN A 309 14.00 -8.64 -20.34
N CYS A 310 14.23 -9.91 -20.70
CA CYS A 310 15.13 -10.80 -19.97
C CYS A 310 16.62 -10.64 -20.36
N ARG A 311 16.97 -9.73 -21.26
CA ARG A 311 18.36 -9.52 -21.73
C ARG A 311 19.25 -9.05 -20.59
N GLY A 312 20.26 -9.84 -20.22
CA GLY A 312 21.17 -9.53 -19.11
C GLY A 312 20.64 -9.88 -17.71
N ILE A 313 19.55 -10.64 -17.61
CA ILE A 313 19.00 -11.16 -16.36
C ILE A 313 19.43 -12.63 -16.17
N ASP A 314 19.75 -13.03 -14.93
CA ASP A 314 20.18 -14.38 -14.62
C ASP A 314 19.05 -15.41 -14.85
N ALA A 315 19.40 -16.60 -15.35
CA ALA A 315 18.41 -17.60 -15.75
C ALA A 315 17.52 -18.11 -14.59
N VAL A 316 18.02 -18.04 -13.36
CA VAL A 316 17.27 -18.37 -12.13
C VAL A 316 16.18 -17.34 -11.86
N ASP A 317 16.51 -16.05 -11.97
CA ASP A 317 15.59 -14.92 -11.80
C ASP A 317 14.47 -14.95 -12.86
N VAL A 318 14.84 -15.20 -14.13
CA VAL A 318 13.88 -15.37 -15.23
C VAL A 318 12.93 -16.55 -14.98
N HIS A 319 13.44 -17.64 -14.40
CA HIS A 319 12.62 -18.79 -14.02
C HIS A 319 11.69 -18.49 -12.83
N GLU A 320 12.14 -17.73 -11.82
CA GLU A 320 11.29 -17.31 -10.70
C GLU A 320 10.14 -16.41 -11.16
N LEU A 321 10.42 -15.43 -12.03
CA LEU A 321 9.37 -14.62 -12.67
C LEU A 321 8.37 -15.50 -13.43
N LYS A 322 8.84 -16.38 -14.31
CA LYS A 322 7.98 -17.28 -15.12
C LYS A 322 7.22 -18.31 -14.28
N CYS A 323 7.63 -18.58 -13.04
CA CYS A 323 6.92 -19.42 -12.09
C CYS A 323 5.67 -18.75 -11.48
N GLY A 324 5.50 -17.42 -11.58
CA GLY A 324 4.27 -16.70 -11.17
C GLY A 324 3.93 -16.76 -9.67
N LYS A 325 4.85 -17.19 -8.81
CA LYS A 325 4.65 -17.39 -7.35
C LYS A 325 5.13 -16.22 -6.49
N TRP A 326 5.20 -15.03 -7.08
CA TRP A 326 5.83 -13.85 -6.50
C TRP A 326 4.83 -12.69 -6.31
N SER A 327 5.32 -11.54 -5.82
CA SER A 327 4.55 -10.32 -5.66
C SER A 327 5.44 -9.08 -5.88
N MET A 328 4.85 -7.91 -6.15
CA MET A 328 5.60 -6.63 -6.17
C MET A 328 6.18 -6.23 -4.80
N SER A 329 5.87 -6.97 -3.74
CA SER A 329 6.45 -6.82 -2.40
C SER A 329 7.54 -7.87 -2.11
N THR A 330 7.88 -8.72 -3.08
CA THR A 330 8.99 -9.67 -2.98
C THR A 330 10.28 -8.93 -3.40
N PRO A 331 11.30 -8.78 -2.53
CA PRO A 331 12.51 -8.01 -2.86
C PRO A 331 13.23 -8.50 -4.12
N GLN A 332 13.28 -9.82 -4.34
CA GLN A 332 13.89 -10.40 -5.54
C GLN A 332 13.25 -9.85 -6.83
N VAL A 333 11.91 -9.73 -6.89
CA VAL A 333 11.22 -9.19 -8.08
C VAL A 333 11.47 -7.69 -8.26
N GLN A 334 11.65 -6.93 -7.17
CA GLN A 334 12.04 -5.53 -7.26
C GLN A 334 13.44 -5.40 -7.87
N LEU A 335 14.42 -6.15 -7.36
CA LEU A 335 15.79 -6.19 -7.90
C LEU A 335 15.81 -6.64 -9.37
N ILE A 336 15.05 -7.68 -9.75
CA ILE A 336 14.98 -8.13 -11.15
C ILE A 336 14.37 -7.04 -12.04
N PHE A 337 13.28 -6.41 -11.61
CA PHE A 337 12.65 -5.31 -12.36
C PHE A 337 13.59 -4.10 -12.50
N GLU A 338 14.25 -3.69 -11.42
CA GLU A 338 15.27 -2.64 -11.43
C GLU A 338 16.42 -2.96 -12.40
N ARG A 339 16.86 -4.22 -12.46
CA ARG A 339 17.89 -4.70 -13.40
C ARG A 339 17.39 -4.68 -14.86
N MET A 340 16.15 -5.12 -15.12
CA MET A 340 15.51 -5.05 -16.44
C MET A 340 15.39 -3.61 -16.97
N VAL A 341 15.05 -2.67 -16.09
CA VAL A 341 14.99 -1.24 -16.45
C VAL A 341 16.39 -0.64 -16.59
N SER A 342 17.34 -1.01 -15.73
CA SER A 342 18.72 -0.51 -15.78
C SER A 342 19.44 -0.90 -17.06
N VAL A 343 19.26 -2.13 -17.56
CA VAL A 343 19.81 -2.56 -18.87
C VAL A 343 19.23 -1.70 -20.00
N HIS A 344 17.93 -1.44 -19.99
CA HIS A 344 17.27 -0.60 -21.00
C HIS A 344 17.66 0.90 -20.90
N TYR A 345 17.85 1.42 -19.69
CA TYR A 345 18.38 2.76 -19.47
C TYR A 345 19.83 2.88 -19.95
N GLY A 346 20.62 1.81 -19.82
CA GLY A 346 21.94 1.69 -20.44
C GLY A 346 21.89 1.86 -21.97
N ASP A 347 20.92 1.25 -22.66
CA ASP A 347 20.73 1.45 -24.11
C ASP A 347 20.43 2.91 -24.47
N HIS A 348 19.62 3.61 -23.66
CA HIS A 348 19.34 5.04 -23.86
C HIS A 348 20.58 5.93 -23.63
N LEU A 349 21.39 5.65 -22.61
CA LEU A 349 22.63 6.37 -22.34
C LEU A 349 23.67 6.14 -23.44
N ASN A 350 23.90 4.88 -23.84
CA ASN A 350 24.77 4.51 -24.96
C ASN A 350 24.31 5.19 -26.26
N SER A 351 23.00 5.23 -26.54
CA SER A 351 22.42 5.94 -27.70
C SER A 351 22.61 7.45 -27.64
N SER A 352 22.82 8.01 -26.45
CA SER A 352 23.14 9.43 -26.20
C SER A 352 24.67 9.70 -26.20
N GLY A 353 25.50 8.69 -26.53
CA GLY A 353 26.96 8.79 -26.49
C GLY A 353 27.57 8.68 -25.09
N ILE A 354 26.77 8.40 -24.05
CA ILE A 354 27.20 8.29 -22.66
C ILE A 354 27.49 6.81 -22.35
N ILE A 355 28.77 6.46 -22.26
CA ILE A 355 29.24 5.11 -21.89
C ILE A 355 29.57 5.11 -20.40
N ILE A 356 28.90 4.25 -19.64
CA ILE A 356 29.25 3.96 -18.25
C ILE A 356 30.15 2.72 -18.22
N SER A 357 31.35 2.88 -17.67
CA SER A 357 32.35 1.81 -17.54
C SER A 357 32.75 1.63 -16.07
N GLU A 358 32.43 0.47 -15.51
CA GLU A 358 32.76 0.09 -14.14
C GLU A 358 34.10 -0.66 -14.11
N THR A 359 35.08 -0.11 -13.39
CA THR A 359 36.44 -0.63 -13.25
C THR A 359 36.77 -0.86 -11.77
N GLY A 360 36.51 -2.08 -11.30
CA GLY A 360 36.77 -2.51 -9.92
C GLY A 360 35.82 -1.82 -8.93
N THR A 361 36.31 -0.78 -8.26
CA THR A 361 35.55 0.07 -7.32
C THR A 361 35.19 1.44 -7.90
N SER A 362 35.54 1.72 -9.15
CA SER A 362 35.34 3.01 -9.81
C SER A 362 34.31 2.95 -10.93
N VAL A 363 33.29 3.82 -10.88
CA VAL A 363 32.36 4.02 -12.00
C VAL A 363 32.81 5.24 -12.79
N SER A 364 33.20 5.03 -14.04
CA SER A 364 33.62 6.08 -14.97
C SER A 364 32.53 6.37 -16.00
N VAL A 365 32.25 7.66 -16.25
CA VAL A 365 31.24 8.11 -17.23
C VAL A 365 31.97 8.84 -18.35
N ASN A 366 32.05 8.19 -19.51
CA ASN A 366 32.75 8.68 -20.69
C ASN A 366 31.74 9.12 -21.74
N VAL A 367 31.80 10.38 -22.20
CA VAL A 367 31.05 10.81 -23.38
C VAL A 367 31.89 10.57 -24.63
N GLN A 368 31.49 9.60 -25.43
CA GLN A 368 32.05 9.40 -26.75
C GLN A 368 31.44 10.45 -27.70
N MET A 369 32.15 11.57 -27.86
CA MET A 369 31.84 12.52 -28.93
C MET A 369 31.91 11.79 -30.27
N GLN A 370 30.76 11.48 -30.86
CA GLN A 370 30.70 11.00 -32.24
C GLN A 370 31.21 12.12 -33.14
N ALA A 371 32.38 11.91 -33.74
CA ALA A 371 32.90 12.81 -34.75
C ALA A 371 31.93 12.80 -35.94
N LEU A 372 31.15 13.87 -36.08
CA LEU A 372 30.30 14.11 -37.24
C LEU A 372 31.19 14.31 -38.48
N THR A 373 31.59 13.20 -39.09
CA THR A 373 32.15 13.16 -40.44
C THR A 373 31.04 13.55 -41.41
N LEU A 374 30.85 14.86 -41.56
CA LEU A 374 30.02 15.47 -42.60
C LEU A 374 30.64 15.17 -43.96
N THR A 375 30.29 14.01 -44.51
CA THR A 375 30.55 13.64 -45.90
C THR A 375 29.74 14.56 -46.81
N TRP A 376 30.35 15.68 -47.19
CA TRP A 376 29.87 16.58 -48.25
C TRP A 376 30.01 15.89 -49.62
N ASP A 377 29.11 14.96 -49.92
CA ASP A 377 28.98 14.35 -51.25
C ASP A 377 27.63 14.68 -51.89
N GLN A 378 27.67 15.75 -52.70
CA GLN A 378 26.92 16.00 -53.93
C GLN A 378 25.50 15.40 -54.08
N MET A 379 24.46 16.23 -53.88
CA MET A 379 23.63 16.72 -55.00
C MET A 379 22.82 17.96 -54.62
#